data_AF-A0AAE4DC95-F1
#
_entry.id   AF-A0AAE4DC95-F1
#
_cell.length_a   1.000
_cell.length_b   1.000
_cell.length_c   1.000
_cell.angle_alpha   90.00
_cell.angle_beta   90.00
_cell.angle_gamma   90.00
#
_symmetry.space_group_name_H-M   'P 1'
#
loop_
_entity.id
_entity.type
_entity.pdbx_description
1 polymer ?
#
loop_
_entity_poly.entity_id
_entity_poly.type
_entity_poly.pdbx_seq_one_letter_code
_entity_poly.pdbx_strand_id
1 'polypeptide(L)'
;MSAKFRIFPKDEFILEVFDGKVFFNDIIEVTQKIWSHPNYDAEFDGISDLSKADVKLSRDEMNQFIAAIEESQKRVSGRLAIITSKPLATAFAILFEKKVRFNPGVKVFTTHEGAVHFLGKDRFFLEKIYNEFESE
;
A
#
# COMPACT_ATOMS: atom_id res chain seq x y z
N MET A 1 10.22 -11.59 -7.26
CA MET A 1 9.32 -10.67 -6.55
C MET A 1 8.63 -11.49 -5.47
N SER A 2 8.61 -11.01 -4.24
CA SER A 2 7.71 -11.54 -3.20
C SER A 2 6.74 -10.43 -2.85
N ALA A 3 5.47 -10.60 -3.18
CA ALA A 3 4.42 -9.71 -2.74
C ALA A 3 3.37 -10.52 -1.99
N LYS A 4 3.10 -10.10 -0.76
CA LYS A 4 2.12 -10.71 0.12
C LYS A 4 1.18 -9.60 0.61
N PHE A 5 -0.08 -9.93 0.79
CA PHE A 5 -1.02 -9.04 1.46
C PHE A 5 -1.84 -9.82 2.47
N ARG A 6 -2.36 -9.12 3.47
CA ARG A 6 -3.32 -9.65 4.43
C ARG A 6 -4.33 -8.56 4.79
N ILE A 7 -5.58 -8.99 4.91
CA ILE A 7 -6.68 -8.15 5.39
C ILE A 7 -6.99 -8.59 6.82
N PHE A 8 -7.07 -7.64 7.73
CA PHE A 8 -7.36 -7.82 9.15
C PHE A 8 -8.71 -7.18 9.47
N PRO A 9 -9.85 -7.89 9.27
CA PRO A 9 -11.16 -7.25 9.33
C PRO A 9 -11.52 -6.74 10.73
N LYS A 10 -11.03 -7.41 11.78
CA LYS A 10 -11.23 -6.98 13.18
C LYS A 10 -10.50 -5.69 13.53
N ASP A 11 -9.44 -5.39 12.78
CA ASP A 11 -8.58 -4.23 12.99
C ASP A 11 -8.87 -3.11 11.96
N GLU A 12 -9.80 -3.36 11.03
CA GLU A 12 -10.17 -2.49 9.90
C GLU A 12 -8.93 -2.08 9.09
N PHE A 13 -8.07 -3.07 8.79
CA PHE A 13 -6.72 -2.82 8.29
C PHE A 13 -6.29 -3.75 7.16
N ILE A 14 -5.51 -3.21 6.22
CA ILE A 14 -4.88 -3.96 5.13
C ILE A 14 -3.36 -3.74 5.17
N LEU A 15 -2.59 -4.81 5.15
CA LEU A 15 -1.14 -4.76 4.97
C LEU A 15 -0.78 -5.43 3.65
N GLU A 16 -0.06 -4.73 2.79
CA GLU A 16 0.64 -5.31 1.65
C GLU A 16 2.15 -5.04 1.78
N VAL A 17 2.96 -6.06 1.52
CA VAL A 17 4.42 -6.00 1.62
C VAL A 17 5.02 -6.51 0.32
N PHE A 18 5.90 -5.71 -0.26
CA PHE A 18 6.63 -6.04 -1.47
C PHE A 18 8.14 -6.12 -1.20
N ASP A 19 8.75 -7.20 -1.69
CA ASP A 19 10.18 -7.47 -1.55
C ASP A 19 10.80 -7.92 -2.89
N GLY A 20 12.06 -7.54 -3.09
CA GLY A 20 12.84 -7.80 -4.30
C GLY A 20 12.44 -6.89 -5.46
N LYS A 21 12.69 -7.35 -6.69
CA LYS A 21 12.30 -6.61 -7.89
C LYS A 21 10.78 -6.58 -8.03
N VAL A 22 10.19 -5.39 -8.16
CA VAL A 22 8.74 -5.19 -8.30
C VAL A 22 8.48 -4.43 -9.60
N PHE A 23 7.70 -5.03 -10.49
CA PHE A 23 7.29 -4.46 -11.78
C PHE A 23 5.85 -3.98 -11.73
N PHE A 24 5.40 -3.32 -12.80
CA PHE A 24 4.05 -2.76 -12.86
C PHE A 24 2.94 -3.80 -12.71
N ASN A 25 3.07 -4.91 -13.43
CA ASN A 25 2.09 -6.00 -13.38
C ASN A 25 1.98 -6.62 -12.00
N ASP A 26 3.07 -6.63 -11.22
CA ASP A 26 3.08 -7.16 -9.85
C ASP A 26 2.16 -6.34 -8.94
N ILE A 27 2.22 -5.01 -9.05
CA ILE A 27 1.39 -4.09 -8.27
C ILE A 27 -0.08 -4.20 -8.67
N ILE A 28 -0.37 -4.28 -9.97
CA ILE A 28 -1.74 -4.48 -10.47
C ILE A 28 -2.31 -5.79 -9.95
N GLU A 29 -1.55 -6.88 -10.05
CA GLU A 29 -2.01 -8.21 -9.63
C GLU A 29 -2.37 -8.23 -8.15
N VAL A 30 -1.51 -7.65 -7.28
CA VAL A 30 -1.78 -7.57 -5.84
C VAL A 30 -3.00 -6.69 -5.56
N THR A 31 -3.10 -5.51 -6.20
CA THR A 31 -4.24 -4.61 -6.04
C THR A 31 -5.55 -5.30 -6.41
N GLN A 32 -5.57 -6.03 -7.53
CA GLN A 32 -6.75 -6.78 -7.97
C GLN A 32 -7.11 -7.90 -6.99
N LYS A 33 -6.11 -8.63 -6.48
CA LYS A 33 -6.33 -9.68 -5.47
C LYS A 33 -6.94 -9.09 -4.19
N ILE A 34 -6.38 -7.99 -3.66
CA ILE A 34 -6.91 -7.29 -2.48
C ILE A 34 -8.36 -6.88 -2.74
N TRP A 35 -8.63 -6.18 -3.84
CA TRP A 35 -9.98 -5.71 -4.16
C TRP A 35 -10.99 -6.83 -4.37
N SER A 36 -10.56 -7.98 -4.88
CA SER A 36 -11.42 -9.15 -5.08
C SER A 36 -11.61 -10.01 -3.82
N HIS A 37 -10.87 -9.72 -2.74
CA HIS A 37 -10.90 -10.52 -1.54
C HIS A 37 -12.25 -10.39 -0.81
N PRO A 38 -12.86 -11.48 -0.31
CA PRO A 38 -14.18 -11.44 0.33
C PRO A 38 -14.28 -10.52 1.56
N ASN A 39 -13.16 -10.33 2.26
CA ASN A 39 -13.08 -9.47 3.44
C ASN A 39 -12.61 -8.04 3.13
N TYR A 40 -12.45 -7.69 1.85
CA TYR A 40 -12.07 -6.33 1.48
C TYR A 40 -13.20 -5.35 1.81
N ASP A 41 -12.83 -4.29 2.50
CA ASP A 41 -13.64 -3.11 2.69
C ASP A 41 -12.80 -1.89 2.29
N ALA A 42 -13.41 -0.96 1.56
CA ALA A 42 -12.71 0.21 1.06
C ALA A 42 -12.49 1.29 2.13
N GLU A 43 -13.19 1.19 3.27
CA GLU A 43 -13.02 2.06 4.43
C GLU A 43 -11.81 1.67 5.29
N PHE A 44 -11.23 0.48 5.08
CA PHE A 44 -10.08 0.02 5.86
C PHE A 44 -8.85 0.87 5.57
N ASP A 45 -8.16 1.25 6.65
CA ASP A 45 -6.84 1.86 6.56
C ASP A 45 -5.82 0.81 6.07
N GLY A 46 -4.68 1.26 5.54
CA GLY A 46 -3.65 0.31 5.14
C GLY A 46 -2.23 0.83 5.08
N ILE A 47 -1.31 -0.12 5.07
CA ILE A 47 0.11 0.08 4.77
C ILE A 47 0.46 -0.65 3.47
N SER A 48 1.11 0.08 2.56
CA SER A 48 1.84 -0.47 1.43
C SER A 48 3.34 -0.38 1.72
N ASP A 49 3.95 -1.49 2.10
CA ASP A 49 5.36 -1.55 2.48
C ASP A 49 6.24 -1.93 1.27
N LEU A 50 6.88 -0.92 0.70
CA LEU A 50 7.86 -1.01 -0.39
C LEU A 50 9.29 -0.82 0.14
N SER A 51 9.52 -0.89 1.46
CA SER A 51 10.83 -0.59 2.07
C SER A 51 11.94 -1.54 1.62
N LYS A 52 11.61 -2.77 1.20
CA LYS A 52 12.57 -3.72 0.62
C LYS A 52 12.49 -3.82 -0.90
N ALA A 53 11.42 -3.30 -1.50
CA ALA A 53 11.17 -3.34 -2.93
C ALA A 53 12.23 -2.58 -3.74
N ASP A 54 12.68 -3.17 -4.85
CA ASP A 54 13.42 -2.55 -5.94
C ASP A 54 12.44 -2.33 -7.10
N VAL A 55 11.74 -1.19 -7.06
CA VAL A 55 10.69 -0.84 -8.01
C VAL A 55 11.29 -0.59 -9.40
N LYS A 56 10.78 -1.31 -10.40
CA LYS A 56 11.15 -1.25 -11.82
C LYS A 56 9.97 -0.75 -12.66
N LEU A 57 9.51 0.45 -12.33
CA LEU A 57 8.44 1.14 -13.05
C LEU A 57 9.01 2.21 -13.98
N SER A 58 8.39 2.36 -15.13
CA SER A 58 8.50 3.54 -15.97
C SER A 58 7.49 4.61 -15.55
N ARG A 59 7.68 5.84 -16.05
CA ARG A 59 6.72 6.94 -15.87
C ARG A 59 5.36 6.63 -16.48
N ASP A 60 5.35 5.95 -17.63
CA ASP A 60 4.11 5.66 -18.37
C ASP A 60 3.28 4.61 -17.63
N GLU A 61 3.92 3.56 -17.12
CA GLU A 61 3.27 2.56 -16.25
C GLU A 61 2.71 3.20 -14.98
N MET A 62 3.44 4.14 -14.36
CA MET A 62 2.93 4.87 -13.20
C MET A 62 1.68 5.69 -13.53
N ASN A 63 1.65 6.37 -14.68
CA ASN A 63 0.48 7.13 -15.10
C ASN A 63 -0.70 6.21 -15.42
N GLN A 64 -0.45 5.06 -16.05
CA GLN A 64 -1.47 4.05 -16.30
C GLN A 64 -2.04 3.50 -14.99
N PHE A 65 -1.19 3.28 -13.98
CA PHE A 65 -1.64 2.85 -12.66
C PHE A 65 -2.61 3.85 -12.04
N ILE A 66 -2.22 5.12 -12.03
CA ILE A 66 -3.02 6.20 -11.43
C ILE A 66 -4.36 6.31 -12.14
N ALA A 67 -4.39 6.28 -13.46
CA ALA A 67 -5.63 6.30 -14.23
C ALA A 67 -6.53 5.10 -13.89
N ALA A 68 -5.96 3.89 -13.81
CA ALA A 68 -6.73 2.70 -13.44
C ALA A 68 -7.32 2.78 -12.02
N ILE A 69 -6.59 3.38 -11.07
CA ILE A 69 -7.07 3.65 -9.72
C ILE A 69 -8.18 4.70 -9.71
N GLU A 70 -8.10 5.74 -10.53
CA GLU A 70 -9.12 6.80 -10.62
C GLU A 70 -10.41 6.33 -11.33
N GLU A 71 -10.28 5.47 -12.34
CA GLU A 71 -11.40 4.89 -13.09
C GLU A 71 -12.11 3.75 -12.35
N SER A 72 -11.43 3.16 -11.37
CA SER A 72 -11.99 2.11 -10.52
C SER A 72 -13.25 2.57 -9.79
N GLN A 73 -14.32 1.76 -9.85
CA GLN A 73 -15.51 1.96 -9.03
C GLN A 73 -15.27 1.67 -7.53
N LYS A 74 -14.15 1.01 -7.20
CA LYS A 74 -13.74 0.71 -5.81
C LYS A 74 -12.99 1.92 -5.27
N ARG A 75 -13.75 2.87 -4.73
CA ARG A 75 -13.20 4.07 -4.09
C ARG A 75 -12.58 3.70 -2.76
N VAL A 76 -11.27 3.81 -2.63
CA VAL A 76 -10.57 3.72 -1.35
C VAL A 76 -10.94 4.96 -0.52
N SER A 77 -11.57 4.73 0.63
CA SER A 77 -12.00 5.76 1.59
C SER A 77 -11.30 5.64 2.95
N GLY A 78 -10.49 4.61 3.18
CA GLY A 78 -9.52 4.56 4.27
C GLY A 78 -8.25 5.38 3.96
N ARG A 79 -7.39 5.58 4.98
CA ARG A 79 -6.06 6.16 4.82
C ARG A 79 -5.09 5.10 4.29
N LEU A 80 -4.21 5.51 3.39
CA LEU A 80 -3.11 4.65 2.92
C LEU A 80 -1.76 5.27 3.28
N ALA A 81 -0.95 4.53 4.03
CA ALA A 81 0.45 4.87 4.28
C ALA A 81 1.36 4.04 3.37
N ILE A 82 2.20 4.69 2.57
CA ILE A 82 3.18 4.01 1.72
C ILE A 82 4.56 4.17 2.34
N ILE A 83 5.22 3.06 2.66
CA ILE A 83 6.56 3.06 3.26
C ILE A 83 7.58 2.75 2.17
N THR A 84 8.57 3.62 1.98
CA THR A 84 9.61 3.45 0.96
C THR A 84 11.00 3.75 1.53
N SER A 85 12.03 3.10 0.99
CA SER A 85 13.44 3.37 1.38
C SER A 85 14.34 3.74 0.20
N LYS A 86 13.97 3.38 -1.04
CA LYS A 86 14.79 3.57 -2.23
C LYS A 86 14.30 4.79 -3.04
N PRO A 87 15.22 5.64 -3.56
CA PRO A 87 14.86 6.90 -4.20
C PRO A 87 13.82 6.80 -5.33
N LEU A 88 13.94 5.79 -6.19
CA LEU A 88 13.00 5.61 -7.30
C LEU A 88 11.59 5.22 -6.81
N ALA A 89 11.50 4.32 -5.84
CA ALA A 89 10.23 3.95 -5.22
C ALA A 89 9.60 5.15 -4.51
N THR A 90 10.39 5.92 -3.76
CA THR A 90 9.93 7.16 -3.11
C THR A 90 9.40 8.17 -4.13
N ALA A 91 10.08 8.38 -5.24
CA ALA A 91 9.65 9.31 -6.28
C ALA A 91 8.30 8.91 -6.90
N PHE A 92 8.10 7.63 -7.18
CA PHE A 92 6.83 7.11 -7.69
C PHE A 92 5.71 7.18 -6.65
N ALA A 93 5.99 6.84 -5.38
CA ALA A 93 5.03 6.94 -4.30
C ALA A 93 4.57 8.39 -4.08
N ILE A 94 5.48 9.37 -4.14
CA ILE A 94 5.13 10.80 -4.05
C ILE A 94 4.29 11.24 -5.26
N LEU A 95 4.60 10.73 -6.46
CA LEU A 95 3.81 11.02 -7.66
C LEU A 95 2.39 10.44 -7.52
N PHE A 96 2.27 9.24 -6.99
CA PHE A 96 0.99 8.60 -6.66
C PHE A 96 0.21 9.47 -5.67
N GLU A 97 0.78 9.77 -4.50
CA GLU A 97 0.18 10.61 -3.45
C GLU A 97 -0.37 11.92 -4.00
N LYS A 98 0.37 12.60 -4.86
CA LYS A 98 -0.04 13.90 -5.43
C LYS A 98 -1.16 13.82 -6.46
N LYS A 99 -1.28 12.69 -7.16
CA LYS A 99 -2.20 12.55 -8.29
C LYS A 99 -3.50 11.87 -7.88
N VAL A 100 -3.44 10.87 -7.01
CA VAL A 100 -4.64 10.15 -6.60
C VAL A 100 -5.49 11.00 -5.65
N ARG A 101 -6.81 10.93 -5.85
CA ARG A 101 -7.79 11.65 -5.04
C ARG A 101 -8.46 10.71 -4.04
N PHE A 102 -7.67 10.13 -3.14
CA PHE A 102 -8.21 9.39 -2.00
C PHE A 102 -8.63 10.37 -0.90
N ASN A 103 -9.69 10.05 -0.17
CA ASN A 103 -10.14 10.82 0.99
C ASN A 103 -10.41 9.81 2.11
N PRO A 104 -9.70 9.86 3.25
CA PRO A 104 -8.88 10.96 3.78
C PRO A 104 -7.45 11.09 3.22
N GLY A 105 -6.98 10.17 2.37
CA GLY A 105 -5.79 10.39 1.53
C GLY A 105 -4.67 9.36 1.66
N VAL A 106 -3.66 9.53 0.82
CA VAL A 106 -2.42 8.76 0.79
C VAL A 106 -1.29 9.60 1.39
N LYS A 107 -0.36 8.99 2.12
CA LYS A 107 0.90 9.65 2.51
C LYS A 107 2.09 8.72 2.39
N VAL A 108 3.23 9.29 1.98
CA VAL A 108 4.50 8.57 1.87
C VAL A 108 5.38 8.78 3.10
N PHE A 109 5.97 7.70 3.60
CA PHE A 109 6.84 7.67 4.77
C PHE A 109 8.14 6.91 4.48
N THR A 110 9.17 7.21 5.27
CA THR A 110 10.44 6.48 5.28
C THR A 110 10.61 5.59 6.52
N THR A 111 9.67 5.66 7.47
CA THR A 111 9.67 4.86 8.70
C THR A 111 8.28 4.29 8.98
N HIS A 112 8.23 3.08 9.53
CA HIS A 112 6.98 2.46 9.98
C HIS A 112 6.33 3.24 11.11
N GLU A 113 7.12 3.86 12.00
CA GLU A 113 6.61 4.68 13.10
C GLU A 113 5.85 5.91 12.59
N GLY A 114 6.36 6.60 11.57
CA GLY A 114 5.66 7.73 10.97
C GLY A 114 4.36 7.30 10.28
N ALA A 115 4.40 6.17 9.58
CA ALA A 115 3.23 5.60 8.93
C ALA A 115 2.13 5.24 9.92
N VAL A 116 2.45 4.50 11.00
CA VAL A 116 1.45 4.05 11.97
C VAL A 116 0.85 5.22 12.75
N HIS A 117 1.66 6.25 13.06
CA HIS A 117 1.18 7.47 13.69
C HIS A 117 0.18 8.24 12.82
N PHE A 118 0.44 8.35 11.50
CA PHE A 118 -0.51 8.94 10.56
C PHE A 118 -1.85 8.18 10.50
N LEU A 119 -1.78 6.85 10.65
CA LEU A 119 -2.96 5.99 10.74
C LEU A 119 -3.64 6.06 12.12
N GLY A 120 -3.17 6.91 13.05
CA GLY A 120 -3.74 7.03 14.40
C GLY A 120 -3.60 5.75 15.23
N LYS A 121 -2.61 4.92 14.89
CA LYS A 121 -2.28 3.67 15.57
C LYS A 121 -0.91 3.83 16.25
N ASP A 122 -0.51 2.84 17.05
CA ASP A 122 0.76 2.86 17.78
C ASP A 122 1.70 1.72 17.35
N ARG A 123 2.87 1.68 17.99
CA ARG A 123 3.88 0.65 17.71
C ARG A 123 3.40 -0.77 18.08
N PHE A 124 2.58 -0.93 19.11
CA PHE A 124 2.09 -2.26 19.51
C PHE A 124 1.14 -2.83 18.45
N PHE A 125 0.30 -1.97 17.86
CA PHE A 125 -0.50 -2.33 16.69
C PHE A 125 0.37 -2.81 15.53
N LEU A 126 1.43 -2.07 15.20
CA LEU A 126 2.35 -2.43 14.13
C LEU A 126 3.00 -3.80 14.38
N GLU A 127 3.54 -4.02 15.58
CA GLU A 127 4.20 -5.29 15.96
C GLU A 127 3.22 -6.47 15.87
N LYS A 128 1.98 -6.30 16.37
CA LYS A 128 0.93 -7.32 16.25
C LYS A 128 0.68 -7.69 14.78
N ILE A 129 0.42 -6.69 13.93
CA ILE A 129 0.05 -6.90 12.53
C ILE A 129 1.18 -7.59 11.75
N TYR A 130 2.44 -7.16 11.92
CA TYR A 130 3.58 -7.79 11.23
C TYR A 130 3.88 -9.19 11.76
N ASN A 131 3.76 -9.44 13.06
CA ASN A 131 3.94 -10.79 13.62
C ASN A 131 2.89 -11.77 13.08
N GLU A 132 1.62 -11.34 13.03
CA GLU A 132 0.56 -12.14 12.43
C GLU A 132 0.76 -12.37 10.94
N PHE A 133 1.28 -11.38 10.21
CA PHE A 133 1.58 -11.47 8.78
C PHE A 133 2.70 -12.47 8.46
N GLU A 134 3.73 -12.56 9.30
CA GLU A 134 4.86 -13.49 9.10
C GLU A 134 4.58 -14.92 9.60
N SER A 135 3.49 -15.13 10.34
CA SER A 135 3.14 -16.44 10.92
C SER A 135 2.42 -17.40 9.95
N GLU A 136 2.28 -17.03 8.67
CA GLU A 136 1.72 -17.83 7.56
C GLU A 136 2.76 -18.14 6.48
#